data_AF-A0A834FNL6-F1
#
_entry.id   AF-A0A834FNL6-F1
#
_cell.length_a   1.000
_cell.length_b   1.000
_cell.length_c   1.000
_cell.angle_alpha   90.00
_cell.angle_beta   90.00
_cell.angle_gamma   90.00
#
_symmetry.space_group_name_H-M   'P 1'
#
loop_
_entity.id
_entity.type
_entity.pdbx_description
1 polymer ?
#
loop_
_entity_poly.entity_id
_entity_poly.type
_entity_poly.pdbx_seq_one_letter_code
_entity_poly.pdbx_strand_id
1 'polypeptide(L)'
;MLALLAAGSVFFPGLFLVSRRTLQCLLGWSEGDAVIVSTRLVSSLQAVMASSAGCVIASSCRDVLEDRHWLTDTYILFATPYFLYDIYAMFVCYWHKLQVKGHEEAGRGGLSVRAAVPGFLRREILMVLHHVFMVAFCFPASLLWRQGKGDYFQGVLFLAELSTPSVCLGKVLIQYRKQQTLLHRANGVLMLLSFFCCRVLLFPYLYYAYSRYASISLHRALLAAPWQCNLGAALLWPLQLYWFCLICRGALRQLRPRPNADEASADQTGRR
;
A
#
# COMPACT_ATOMS: atom_id res chain seq x y z
N MET A 1 9.14 -22.97 9.19
CA MET A 1 8.19 -21.87 9.48
C MET A 1 8.82 -20.76 10.31
N LEU A 2 9.29 -21.02 11.55
CA LEU A 2 9.90 -19.99 12.41
C LEU A 2 11.11 -19.28 11.79
N ALA A 3 11.95 -19.99 11.05
CA ALA A 3 13.10 -19.40 10.38
C ALA A 3 12.72 -18.31 9.35
N LEU A 4 11.60 -18.47 8.63
CA LEU A 4 11.12 -17.49 7.64
C LEU A 4 10.54 -16.26 8.32
N LEU A 5 9.80 -16.45 9.42
CA LEU A 5 9.31 -15.35 10.26
C LEU A 5 10.46 -14.57 10.89
N ALA A 6 11.49 -15.26 11.37
CA ALA A 6 12.71 -14.64 11.90
C ALA A 6 13.46 -13.89 10.79
N ALA A 7 13.61 -14.50 9.61
CA ALA A 7 14.24 -13.87 8.45
C ALA A 7 13.51 -12.58 8.05
N GLY A 8 12.19 -12.60 7.94
CA GLY A 8 11.40 -11.38 7.68
C GLY A 8 11.55 -10.34 8.79
N SER A 9 11.49 -10.76 10.06
CA SER A 9 11.64 -9.87 11.22
C SER A 9 13.01 -9.18 11.30
N VAL A 10 14.06 -9.79 10.74
CA VAL A 10 15.39 -9.18 10.64
C VAL A 10 15.52 -8.36 9.35
N PHE A 11 15.01 -8.88 8.24
CA PHE A 11 15.19 -8.31 6.90
C PHE A 11 14.56 -6.92 6.76
N PHE A 12 13.28 -6.74 7.11
CA PHE A 12 12.60 -5.44 6.88
C PHE A 12 13.12 -4.32 7.78
N PRO A 13 13.29 -4.51 9.11
CA PRO A 13 13.90 -3.50 9.96
C PRO A 13 15.39 -3.28 9.63
N GLY A 14 16.12 -4.34 9.28
CA GLY A 14 17.51 -4.24 8.85
C GLY A 14 17.65 -3.37 7.60
N LEU A 15 16.82 -3.61 6.59
CA LEU A 15 16.79 -2.82 5.36
C LEU A 15 16.44 -1.35 5.63
N PHE A 16 15.51 -1.08 6.54
CA PHE A 16 15.18 0.28 6.96
C PHE A 16 16.38 1.00 7.59
N LEU A 17 17.10 0.34 8.51
CA LEU A 17 18.25 0.92 9.17
C LEU A 17 19.41 1.16 8.19
N VAL A 18 19.68 0.21 7.31
CA VAL A 18 20.73 0.32 6.30
C VAL A 18 20.39 1.42 5.29
N SER A 19 19.18 1.46 4.76
CA SER A 19 18.76 2.51 3.83
C SER A 19 18.81 3.89 4.48
N ARG A 20 18.32 4.03 5.72
CA ARG A 20 18.40 5.30 6.47
C ARG A 20 19.84 5.78 6.63
N ARG A 21 20.73 4.92 7.12
CA ARG A 21 22.16 5.28 7.30
C ARG A 21 22.81 5.61 5.97
N THR A 22 22.53 4.84 4.93
CA THR A 22 23.10 5.08 3.59
C THR A 22 22.67 6.42 3.03
N LEU A 23 21.39 6.78 3.17
CA LEU A 23 20.86 8.09 2.72
C LEU A 23 21.47 9.25 3.51
N GLN A 24 21.72 9.06 4.82
CA GLN A 24 22.38 10.07 5.65
C GLN A 24 23.85 10.24 5.27
N CYS A 25 24.60 9.14 5.14
CA CYS A 25 26.03 9.17 4.86
C CYS A 25 26.33 9.65 3.43
N LEU A 26 25.59 9.16 2.43
CA LEU A 26 25.91 9.46 1.02
C LEU A 26 25.29 10.77 0.53
N LEU A 27 24.09 11.12 1.01
CA LEU A 27 23.34 12.27 0.48
C LEU A 27 23.22 13.42 1.50
N GLY A 28 23.71 13.24 2.73
CA GLY A 28 23.66 14.27 3.78
C GLY A 28 22.23 14.64 4.19
N TRP A 29 21.27 13.73 3.99
CA TRP A 29 19.86 14.02 4.21
C TRP A 29 19.53 14.21 5.69
N SER A 30 18.53 15.06 5.96
CA SER A 30 17.98 15.24 7.30
C SER A 30 17.43 13.91 7.83
N GLU A 31 17.46 13.74 9.16
CA GLU A 31 16.91 12.56 9.84
C GLU A 31 15.47 12.24 9.39
N GLY A 32 14.65 13.28 9.21
CA GLY A 32 13.26 13.13 8.81
C GLY A 32 13.08 12.68 7.38
N ASP A 33 13.83 13.27 6.45
CA ASP A 33 13.77 12.90 5.04
C ASP A 33 14.29 11.48 4.83
N ALA A 34 15.39 11.13 5.48
CA ALA A 34 15.95 9.78 5.45
C ALA A 34 14.95 8.75 5.98
N VAL A 35 14.28 9.02 7.10
CA VAL A 35 13.24 8.13 7.67
C VAL A 35 12.08 7.95 6.70
N ILE A 36 11.52 9.04 6.16
CA ILE A 36 10.35 8.96 5.28
C ILE A 36 10.69 8.18 3.99
N VAL A 37 11.83 8.47 3.37
CA VAL A 37 12.23 7.79 2.14
C VAL A 37 12.57 6.32 2.40
N SER A 38 13.28 6.01 3.49
CA SER A 38 13.61 4.63 3.86
C SER A 38 12.37 3.77 4.05
N THR A 39 11.34 4.27 4.76
CA THR A 39 10.06 3.57 4.91
C THR A 39 9.42 3.29 3.55
N ARG A 40 9.43 4.26 2.64
CA ARG A 40 8.85 4.12 1.29
C ARG A 40 9.65 3.16 0.41
N LEU A 41 10.97 3.11 0.56
CA LEU A 41 11.83 2.15 -0.13
C LEU A 41 11.55 0.72 0.33
N VAL A 42 11.48 0.48 1.65
CA VAL A 42 11.17 -0.86 2.21
C VAL A 42 9.80 -1.33 1.74
N SER A 43 8.79 -0.44 1.77
CA SER A 43 7.44 -0.74 1.27
C SER A 43 7.42 -1.05 -0.23
N SER A 44 8.16 -0.28 -1.04
CA SER A 44 8.27 -0.54 -2.48
C SER A 44 8.96 -1.86 -2.78
N LEU A 45 10.00 -2.22 -2.04
CA LEU A 45 10.68 -3.50 -2.20
C LEU A 45 9.78 -4.66 -1.81
N GLN A 46 9.08 -4.57 -0.67
CA GLN A 46 8.09 -5.58 -0.27
C GLN A 46 7.06 -5.79 -1.37
N ALA A 47 6.56 -4.72 -1.95
CA ALA A 47 5.57 -4.78 -3.02
C ALA A 47 6.09 -5.44 -4.30
N VAL A 48 7.33 -5.15 -4.68
CA VAL A 48 7.98 -5.83 -5.82
C VAL A 48 8.15 -7.32 -5.54
N MET A 49 8.59 -7.69 -4.34
CA MET A 49 8.71 -9.11 -3.95
C MET A 49 7.35 -9.81 -3.96
N ALA A 50 6.31 -9.17 -3.43
CA ALA A 50 4.94 -9.71 -3.42
C ALA A 50 4.42 -9.93 -4.82
N SER A 51 4.53 -8.91 -5.68
CA SER A 51 4.05 -8.98 -7.06
C SER A 51 4.81 -10.04 -7.85
N SER A 52 6.13 -10.14 -7.66
CA SER A 52 6.95 -11.15 -8.33
C SER A 52 6.57 -12.57 -7.88
N ALA A 53 6.42 -12.78 -6.57
CA ALA A 53 5.94 -14.06 -6.03
C ALA A 53 4.55 -14.40 -6.57
N GLY A 54 3.64 -13.43 -6.61
CA GLY A 54 2.31 -13.55 -7.18
C GLY A 54 2.32 -13.98 -8.64
N CYS A 55 3.13 -13.32 -9.48
CA CYS A 55 3.31 -13.67 -10.89
C CYS A 55 3.84 -15.10 -11.06
N VAL A 56 4.86 -15.49 -10.29
CA VAL A 56 5.45 -16.84 -10.35
C VAL A 56 4.42 -17.90 -9.96
N ILE A 57 3.69 -17.70 -8.85
CA ILE A 57 2.67 -18.65 -8.40
C ILE A 57 1.54 -18.76 -9.44
N ALA A 58 0.99 -17.62 -9.88
CA ALA A 58 -0.14 -17.59 -10.81
C ALA A 58 0.21 -18.17 -12.20
N SER A 59 1.46 -18.04 -12.65
CA SER A 59 1.92 -18.64 -13.91
C SER A 59 2.29 -20.12 -13.79
N SER A 60 2.55 -20.61 -12.57
CA SER A 60 2.95 -22.00 -12.34
C SER A 60 1.76 -22.93 -12.07
N CYS A 61 0.69 -22.42 -11.46
CA CYS A 61 -0.54 -23.19 -11.20
C CYS A 61 -1.39 -23.31 -12.49
N ARG A 62 -1.63 -24.53 -12.94
CA ARG A 62 -2.54 -24.85 -14.06
C ARG A 62 -3.95 -25.07 -13.55
N ASP A 63 -4.10 -25.86 -12.49
CA ASP A 63 -5.34 -25.97 -11.75
C ASP A 63 -5.41 -24.86 -10.71
N VAL A 64 -6.37 -23.94 -10.88
CA VAL A 64 -6.47 -22.74 -10.04
C VAL A 64 -6.89 -23.05 -8.59
N LEU A 65 -7.43 -24.24 -8.30
CA LEU A 65 -7.91 -24.61 -6.98
C LEU A 65 -7.02 -25.66 -6.29
N GLU A 66 -6.58 -26.69 -7.01
CA GLU A 66 -5.89 -27.82 -6.38
C GLU A 66 -4.36 -27.74 -6.48
N ASP A 67 -3.79 -26.98 -7.42
CA ASP A 67 -2.33 -26.86 -7.52
C ASP A 67 -1.75 -26.10 -6.33
N ARG A 68 -0.58 -26.57 -5.89
CA ARG A 68 0.20 -25.99 -4.79
C ARG A 68 1.52 -25.45 -5.28
N HIS A 69 1.93 -24.30 -4.74
CA HIS A 69 3.22 -23.71 -5.02
C HIS A 69 3.95 -23.38 -3.70
N TRP A 70 5.16 -23.91 -3.51
CA TRP A 70 5.93 -23.75 -2.27
C TRP A 70 6.17 -22.27 -1.88
N LEU A 71 6.27 -21.40 -2.89
CA LEU A 71 6.48 -19.97 -2.70
C LEU A 71 5.31 -19.30 -1.98
N THR A 72 4.09 -19.82 -2.08
CA THR A 72 2.90 -19.25 -1.46
C THR A 72 3.08 -19.16 0.06
N ASP A 73 3.26 -20.31 0.73
CA ASP A 73 3.38 -20.35 2.19
C ASP A 73 4.70 -19.71 2.66
N THR A 74 5.76 -19.92 1.88
CA THR A 74 7.09 -19.34 2.16
C THR A 74 7.03 -17.82 2.18
N TYR A 75 6.40 -17.22 1.17
CA TYR A 75 6.28 -15.79 1.05
C TYR A 75 5.34 -15.19 2.09
N ILE A 76 4.20 -15.85 2.40
CA ILE A 76 3.29 -15.38 3.46
C ILE A 76 4.04 -15.29 4.80
N LEU A 77 4.77 -16.34 5.16
CA LEU A 77 5.54 -16.38 6.41
C LEU A 77 6.64 -15.32 6.42
N PHE A 78 7.35 -15.15 5.30
CA PHE A 78 8.38 -14.12 5.18
C PHE A 78 7.81 -12.70 5.23
N ALA A 79 6.65 -12.45 4.62
CA ALA A 79 6.03 -11.13 4.52
C ALA A 79 5.24 -10.73 5.77
N THR A 80 4.78 -11.67 6.60
CA THR A 80 3.98 -11.37 7.80
C THR A 80 4.65 -10.34 8.73
N PRO A 81 5.95 -10.46 9.08
CA PRO A 81 6.65 -9.47 9.89
C PRO A 81 6.69 -8.06 9.29
N TYR A 82 6.71 -7.93 7.95
CA TYR A 82 6.69 -6.63 7.29
C TYR A 82 5.45 -5.82 7.70
N PHE A 83 4.27 -6.43 7.73
CA PHE A 83 3.03 -5.69 8.03
C PHE A 83 3.00 -5.16 9.47
N LEU A 84 3.61 -5.88 10.41
CA LEU A 84 3.80 -5.39 11.79
C LEU A 84 4.85 -4.27 11.84
N TYR A 85 5.97 -4.48 11.16
CA TYR A 85 7.03 -3.49 11.05
C TYR A 85 6.54 -2.18 10.38
N ASP A 86 5.69 -2.25 9.35
CA ASP A 86 5.25 -1.08 8.60
C ASP A 86 4.32 -0.19 9.44
N ILE A 87 3.51 -0.77 10.35
CA ILE A 87 2.75 0.02 11.34
C ILE A 87 3.71 0.84 12.20
N TYR A 88 4.79 0.22 12.68
CA TYR A 88 5.83 0.93 13.45
C TYR A 88 6.52 2.01 12.60
N ALA A 89 6.93 1.70 11.38
CA ALA A 89 7.59 2.64 10.49
C ALA A 89 6.69 3.84 10.14
N MET A 90 5.39 3.60 9.93
CA MET A 90 4.38 4.64 9.75
C MET A 90 4.26 5.55 10.98
N PHE A 91 4.27 4.98 12.19
CA PHE A 91 4.26 5.76 13.42
C PHE A 91 5.51 6.64 13.54
N VAL A 92 6.70 6.10 13.26
CA VAL A 92 7.96 6.85 13.28
C VAL A 92 7.92 8.01 12.26
N CYS A 93 7.43 7.78 11.04
CA CYS A 93 7.24 8.84 10.05
C CYS A 93 6.26 9.93 10.53
N TYR A 94 5.17 9.54 11.19
CA TYR A 94 4.19 10.50 11.75
C TYR A 94 4.82 11.32 12.87
N TRP A 95 5.52 10.67 13.80
CA TRP A 95 6.19 11.31 14.92
C TRP A 95 7.22 12.35 14.45
N HIS A 96 8.04 11.99 13.46
CA HIS A 96 9.02 12.93 12.92
C HIS A 96 8.38 14.13 12.22
N LYS A 97 7.25 13.94 11.51
CA LYS A 97 6.49 15.06 10.93
C LYS A 97 5.91 15.97 11.99
N LEU A 98 5.45 15.41 13.11
CA LEU A 98 4.93 16.16 14.23
C LEU A 98 6.04 16.98 14.92
N GLN A 99 7.23 16.40 15.08
CA GLN A 99 8.39 17.10 15.64
C GLN A 99 8.82 18.29 14.76
N VAL A 100 8.93 18.12 13.45
CA VAL A 100 9.29 19.22 12.54
C VAL A 100 8.25 20.35 12.61
N LYS A 101 6.96 20.01 12.56
CA LYS A 101 5.89 21.00 12.65
C LYS A 101 5.80 21.68 14.02
N GLY A 102 6.04 20.92 15.09
CA GLY A 102 6.07 21.45 16.46
C GLY A 102 7.30 22.34 16.72
N HIS A 103 8.42 22.07 16.07
CA HIS A 103 9.64 22.90 16.14
C HIS A 103 9.47 24.23 15.40
N GLU A 104 8.63 24.28 14.36
CA GLU A 104 8.22 25.52 13.68
C GLU A 104 7.20 26.34 14.50
N GLU A 105 6.31 25.67 15.26
CA GLU A 105 5.21 26.35 15.97
C GLU A 105 5.50 26.64 17.46
N ALA A 106 6.44 25.98 18.14
CA ALA A 106 6.59 26.13 19.59
C ALA A 106 7.97 25.76 20.15
N GLY A 107 8.70 26.78 20.62
CA GLY A 107 9.63 26.65 21.74
C GLY A 107 8.94 26.34 23.09
N ARG A 108 7.94 25.44 23.12
CA ARG A 108 7.18 25.07 24.33
C ARG A 108 6.77 23.59 24.33
N GLY A 109 7.39 22.83 25.24
CA GLY A 109 6.86 21.58 25.79
C GLY A 109 7.09 20.33 24.94
N GLY A 110 8.05 19.49 25.31
CA GLY A 110 8.31 18.21 24.65
C GLY A 110 7.05 17.34 24.62
N LEU A 111 6.55 17.01 23.42
CA LEU A 111 5.43 16.11 23.26
C LEU A 111 5.80 14.72 23.79
N SER A 112 4.92 14.12 24.58
CA SER A 112 5.05 12.73 25.02
C SER A 112 4.63 11.77 23.91
N VAL A 113 5.42 10.71 23.70
CA VAL A 113 5.13 9.63 22.73
C VAL A 113 3.72 9.06 22.92
N ARG A 114 3.28 8.88 24.18
CA ARG A 114 1.94 8.37 24.53
C ARG A 114 0.82 9.30 24.06
N ALA A 115 1.05 10.61 24.05
CA ALA A 115 0.05 11.59 23.63
C ALA A 115 -0.12 11.65 22.09
N ALA A 116 0.90 11.25 21.31
CA ALA A 116 0.80 11.25 19.85
C ALA A 116 0.17 9.98 19.27
N VAL A 117 0.13 8.86 20.01
CA VAL A 117 -0.47 7.61 19.53
C VAL A 117 -1.94 7.79 19.13
N PRO A 118 -2.82 8.43 19.94
CA PRO A 118 -4.20 8.68 19.52
C PRO A 118 -4.30 9.54 18.26
N GLY A 119 -3.42 10.54 18.12
CA GLY A 119 -3.35 11.40 16.94
C GLY A 119 -2.93 10.65 15.68
N PHE A 120 -1.93 9.76 15.80
CA PHE A 120 -1.50 8.87 14.73
C PHE A 120 -2.62 7.93 14.30
N LEU A 121 -3.24 7.23 15.25
CA LEU A 121 -4.31 6.28 14.96
C LEU A 121 -5.49 6.96 14.28
N ARG A 122 -5.92 8.13 14.75
CA ARG A 122 -7.04 8.86 14.13
C ARG A 122 -6.71 9.30 12.70
N ARG A 123 -5.47 9.70 12.43
CA ARG A 123 -5.06 10.22 11.12
C ARG A 123 -4.83 9.12 10.09
N GLU A 124 -4.26 7.99 10.52
CA GLU A 124 -3.85 6.88 9.63
C GLU A 124 -4.72 5.62 9.84
N ILE A 125 -5.93 5.77 10.42
CA ILE A 125 -6.79 4.65 10.85
C ILE A 125 -7.02 3.61 9.76
N LEU A 126 -7.26 4.04 8.52
CA LEU A 126 -7.55 3.12 7.41
C LEU A 126 -6.35 2.25 7.06
N MET A 127 -5.14 2.81 7.06
CA MET A 127 -3.92 2.08 6.77
C MET A 127 -3.56 1.15 7.93
N VAL A 128 -3.68 1.62 9.18
CA VAL A 128 -3.43 0.79 10.37
C VAL A 128 -4.43 -0.36 10.44
N LEU A 129 -5.72 -0.10 10.25
CA LEU A 129 -6.76 -1.13 10.24
C LEU A 129 -6.51 -2.16 9.14
N HIS A 130 -6.11 -1.72 7.94
CA HIS A 130 -5.73 -2.63 6.86
C HIS A 130 -4.59 -3.57 7.27
N HIS A 131 -3.50 -3.04 7.85
CA HIS A 131 -2.35 -3.87 8.25
C HIS A 131 -2.70 -4.82 9.40
N VAL A 132 -3.45 -4.35 10.40
CA VAL A 132 -3.93 -5.18 11.50
C VAL A 132 -4.83 -6.30 10.97
N PHE A 133 -5.74 -5.99 10.04
CA PHE A 133 -6.61 -6.98 9.43
C PHE A 133 -5.83 -8.03 8.62
N MET A 134 -4.83 -7.58 7.83
CA MET A 134 -3.97 -8.48 7.08
C MET A 134 -3.24 -9.48 7.98
N VAL A 135 -2.69 -9.00 9.11
CA VAL A 135 -1.94 -9.86 10.06
C VAL A 135 -2.84 -10.73 10.92
N ALA A 136 -3.94 -10.19 11.45
CA ALA A 136 -4.81 -10.89 12.38
C ALA A 136 -5.75 -11.88 11.69
N PHE A 137 -6.13 -11.63 10.43
CA PHE A 137 -7.13 -12.44 9.72
C PHE A 137 -6.61 -13.00 8.40
N CYS A 138 -6.08 -12.17 7.49
CA CYS A 138 -5.71 -12.65 6.16
C CYS A 138 -4.58 -13.69 6.21
N PHE A 139 -3.48 -13.44 6.92
CA PHE A 139 -2.38 -14.41 6.99
C PHE A 139 -2.73 -15.71 7.71
N PRO A 140 -3.40 -15.70 8.87
CA PRO A 140 -3.90 -16.92 9.48
C PRO A 140 -4.87 -17.68 8.57
N ALA A 141 -5.77 -16.98 7.87
CA ALA A 141 -6.66 -17.61 6.91
C ALA A 141 -5.89 -18.28 5.76
N SER A 142 -4.90 -17.59 5.19
CA SER A 142 -4.08 -18.09 4.08
C SER A 142 -3.16 -19.25 4.47
N LEU A 143 -2.74 -19.35 5.73
CA LEU A 143 -1.88 -20.44 6.20
C LEU A 143 -2.66 -21.62 6.78
N LEU A 144 -3.68 -21.35 7.59
CA LEU A 144 -4.37 -22.37 8.39
C LEU A 144 -5.67 -22.84 7.73
N TRP A 145 -6.52 -21.91 7.28
CA TRP A 145 -7.84 -22.24 6.74
C TRP A 145 -7.83 -22.61 5.26
N ARG A 146 -6.82 -22.15 4.54
CA ARG A 146 -6.61 -22.46 3.12
C ARG A 146 -6.41 -23.95 2.86
N GLN A 147 -5.91 -24.71 3.84
CA GLN A 147 -5.56 -26.14 3.71
C GLN A 147 -4.68 -26.44 2.48
N GLY A 148 -3.91 -25.42 2.07
CA GLY A 148 -3.18 -25.30 0.80
C GLY A 148 -3.94 -25.65 -0.46
N LYS A 149 -5.18 -25.18 -0.58
CA LYS A 149 -5.87 -25.02 -1.86
C LYS A 149 -5.81 -23.56 -2.32
N GLY A 150 -6.04 -23.32 -3.60
CA GLY A 150 -6.17 -21.98 -4.16
C GLY A 150 -4.89 -21.14 -4.12
N ASP A 151 -3.72 -21.76 -4.28
CA ASP A 151 -2.43 -21.05 -4.40
C ASP A 151 -2.48 -20.02 -5.53
N TYR A 152 -3.11 -20.35 -6.66
CA TYR A 152 -3.33 -19.42 -7.77
C TYR A 152 -4.02 -18.13 -7.32
N PHE A 153 -5.15 -18.24 -6.61
CA PHE A 153 -5.89 -17.08 -6.12
C PHE A 153 -5.08 -16.28 -5.10
N GLN A 154 -4.30 -16.94 -4.25
CA GLN A 154 -3.38 -16.29 -3.31
C GLN A 154 -2.26 -15.53 -4.05
N GLY A 155 -1.73 -16.11 -5.13
CA GLY A 155 -0.75 -15.46 -6.01
C GLY A 155 -1.32 -14.21 -6.68
N VAL A 156 -2.54 -14.31 -7.23
CA VAL A 156 -3.26 -13.15 -7.79
C VAL A 156 -3.48 -12.07 -6.73
N LEU A 157 -3.85 -12.43 -5.50
CA LEU A 157 -3.99 -11.48 -4.38
C LEU A 157 -2.70 -10.72 -4.09
N PHE A 158 -1.51 -11.32 -4.24
CA PHE A 158 -0.24 -10.60 -4.07
C PHE A 158 0.01 -9.55 -5.14
N LEU A 159 -0.56 -9.69 -6.33
CA LEU A 159 -0.45 -8.68 -7.39
C LEU A 159 -1.09 -7.35 -6.98
N ALA A 160 -1.98 -7.34 -5.97
CA ALA A 160 -2.51 -6.11 -5.38
C ALA A 160 -1.41 -5.15 -4.91
N GLU A 161 -0.25 -5.65 -4.53
CA GLU A 161 0.86 -4.80 -4.10
C GLU A 161 1.57 -4.09 -5.25
N LEU A 162 1.36 -4.46 -6.52
CA LEU A 162 2.05 -3.87 -7.67
C LEU A 162 1.84 -2.35 -7.80
N SER A 163 0.73 -1.82 -7.26
CA SER A 163 0.48 -0.38 -7.25
C SER A 163 1.27 0.39 -6.18
N THR A 164 1.74 -0.28 -5.13
CA THR A 164 2.38 0.32 -3.95
C THR A 164 3.68 1.09 -4.28
N PRO A 165 4.56 0.63 -5.19
CA PRO A 165 5.73 1.40 -5.62
C PRO A 165 5.36 2.76 -6.23
N SER A 166 4.34 2.79 -7.09
CA SER A 166 3.86 4.04 -7.73
C SER A 166 3.24 5.01 -6.70
N VAL A 167 2.52 4.48 -5.70
CA VAL A 167 2.00 5.27 -4.58
C VAL A 167 3.13 5.83 -3.72
N CYS A 168 4.15 5.03 -3.43
CA CYS A 168 5.32 5.44 -2.65
C CYS A 168 6.13 6.50 -3.38
N LEU A 169 6.43 6.29 -4.66
CA LEU A 169 7.13 7.24 -5.52
C LEU A 169 6.35 8.56 -5.62
N GLY A 170 5.03 8.51 -5.74
CA GLY A 170 4.18 9.70 -5.75
C GLY A 170 4.35 10.56 -4.50
N LYS A 171 4.36 9.94 -3.31
CA LYS A 171 4.57 10.64 -2.02
C LYS A 171 5.97 11.24 -1.92
N VAL A 172 6.99 10.52 -2.37
CA VAL A 172 8.38 10.98 -2.43
C VAL A 172 8.50 12.21 -3.34
N LEU A 173 7.95 12.16 -4.56
CA LEU A 173 7.99 13.30 -5.49
C LEU A 173 7.28 14.55 -4.95
N ILE A 174 6.18 14.37 -4.20
CA ILE A 174 5.48 15.47 -3.54
C ILE A 174 6.36 16.09 -2.44
N GLN A 175 7.03 15.27 -1.63
CA GLN A 175 7.94 15.74 -0.58
C GLN A 175 9.08 16.59 -1.16
N TYR A 176 9.63 16.20 -2.31
CA TYR A 176 10.67 16.97 -3.01
C TYR A 176 10.15 18.13 -3.86
N ARG A 177 8.85 18.49 -3.76
CA ARG A 177 8.19 19.53 -4.57
C ARG A 177 8.37 19.35 -6.09
N LYS A 178 8.58 18.12 -6.56
CA LYS A 178 8.76 17.78 -7.99
C LYS A 178 7.43 17.53 -8.72
N GLN A 179 6.34 18.13 -8.24
CA GLN A 179 4.98 17.91 -8.76
C GLN A 179 4.80 18.36 -10.22
N GLN A 180 5.62 19.32 -10.69
CA GLN A 180 5.56 19.84 -12.07
C GLN A 180 6.37 19.00 -13.07
N THR A 181 7.07 17.97 -12.62
CA THR A 181 7.91 17.14 -13.50
C THR A 181 7.08 16.17 -14.34
N LEU A 182 7.57 15.83 -15.54
CA LEU A 182 6.99 14.76 -16.36
C LEU A 182 6.97 13.42 -15.60
N LEU A 183 7.97 13.17 -14.75
CA LEU A 183 8.04 12.00 -13.89
C LEU A 183 6.83 11.92 -12.93
N HIS A 184 6.42 13.03 -12.32
CA HIS A 184 5.25 13.05 -11.44
C HIS A 184 3.96 12.76 -12.20
N ARG A 185 3.81 13.30 -13.41
CA ARG A 185 2.65 13.03 -14.28
C ARG A 185 2.60 11.57 -14.73
N ALA A 186 3.72 11.05 -15.24
CA ALA A 186 3.84 9.66 -15.66
C ALA A 186 3.57 8.69 -14.49
N ASN A 187 4.16 8.95 -13.32
CA ASN A 187 3.89 8.17 -12.11
C ASN A 187 2.43 8.27 -11.67
N GLY A 188 1.79 9.44 -11.82
CA GLY A 188 0.37 9.61 -11.52
C GLY A 188 -0.53 8.73 -12.39
N VAL A 189 -0.27 8.67 -13.69
CA VAL A 189 -0.97 7.77 -14.62
C VAL A 189 -0.68 6.31 -14.29
N LEU A 190 0.59 5.96 -14.07
CA LEU A 190 0.98 4.59 -13.70
C LEU A 190 0.31 4.16 -12.39
N MET A 191 0.26 5.03 -11.38
CA MET A 191 -0.43 4.78 -10.12
C MET A 191 -1.92 4.54 -10.34
N LEU A 192 -2.59 5.36 -11.16
CA LEU A 192 -4.02 5.21 -11.44
C LEU A 192 -4.31 3.87 -12.14
N LEU A 193 -3.56 3.55 -13.20
CA LEU A 193 -3.73 2.32 -13.97
C LEU A 193 -3.41 1.08 -13.14
N SER A 194 -2.26 1.06 -12.46
CA SER A 194 -1.87 -0.07 -11.62
C SER A 194 -2.85 -0.31 -10.46
N PHE A 195 -3.33 0.75 -9.81
CA PHE A 195 -4.32 0.62 -8.73
C PHE A 195 -5.65 0.10 -9.25
N PHE A 196 -6.13 0.59 -10.40
CA PHE A 196 -7.35 0.10 -11.01
C PHE A 196 -7.24 -1.39 -11.39
N CYS A 197 -6.22 -1.76 -12.16
CA CYS A 197 -6.06 -3.13 -12.66
C CYS A 197 -5.76 -4.12 -11.52
N CYS A 198 -4.85 -3.78 -10.62
CA CYS A 198 -4.32 -4.73 -9.64
C CYS A 198 -5.12 -4.76 -8.33
N ARG A 199 -5.94 -3.75 -8.03
CA ARG A 199 -6.73 -3.71 -6.77
C ARG A 199 -8.22 -3.66 -7.02
N VAL A 200 -8.69 -2.81 -7.93
CA VAL A 200 -10.14 -2.66 -8.18
C VAL A 200 -10.70 -3.83 -8.99
N LEU A 201 -10.07 -4.15 -10.11
CA LEU A 201 -10.48 -5.26 -10.99
C LEU A 201 -10.11 -6.64 -10.44
N LEU A 202 -9.19 -6.70 -9.47
CA LEU A 202 -8.72 -7.94 -8.90
C LEU A 202 -9.87 -8.79 -8.32
N PHE A 203 -10.76 -8.22 -7.51
CA PHE A 203 -11.86 -8.97 -6.89
C PHE A 203 -12.85 -9.52 -7.93
N PRO A 204 -13.38 -8.71 -8.87
CA PRO A 204 -14.16 -9.23 -10.00
C PRO A 204 -13.44 -10.35 -10.77
N TYR A 205 -12.13 -10.21 -10.99
CA TYR A 205 -11.33 -11.21 -11.68
C TYR A 205 -11.22 -12.52 -10.89
N LEU A 206 -11.06 -12.49 -9.56
CA LEU A 206 -11.05 -13.71 -8.74
C LEU A 206 -12.37 -14.49 -8.89
N TYR A 207 -13.51 -13.80 -8.83
CA TYR A 207 -14.81 -14.44 -9.03
C TYR A 207 -15.00 -14.97 -10.45
N TYR A 208 -14.51 -14.25 -11.46
CA TYR A 208 -14.51 -14.73 -12.84
C TYR A 208 -13.64 -15.98 -13.03
N ALA A 209 -12.41 -16.00 -12.49
CA ALA A 209 -11.53 -17.15 -12.57
C ALA A 209 -12.16 -18.37 -11.88
N TYR A 210 -12.78 -18.16 -10.72
CA TYR A 210 -13.52 -19.22 -10.02
C TYR A 210 -14.76 -19.68 -10.80
N SER A 211 -15.52 -18.76 -11.41
CA SER A 211 -16.70 -19.12 -12.20
C SER A 211 -16.33 -19.94 -13.43
N ARG A 212 -15.18 -19.64 -14.06
CA ARG A 212 -14.62 -20.42 -15.18
C ARG A 212 -14.18 -21.81 -14.73
N TYR A 213 -13.51 -21.92 -13.59
CA TYR A 213 -13.12 -23.20 -13.01
C TYR A 213 -14.33 -24.08 -12.69
N ALA A 214 -15.32 -23.54 -11.97
CA ALA A 214 -16.51 -24.29 -11.56
C ALA A 214 -17.58 -24.41 -12.66
N SER A 215 -17.34 -23.83 -13.86
CA SER A 215 -18.30 -23.80 -14.97
C SER A 215 -19.69 -23.27 -14.58
N ILE A 216 -19.72 -22.26 -13.70
CA ILE A 216 -20.95 -21.60 -13.23
C ILE A 216 -21.03 -20.16 -13.73
N SER A 217 -22.22 -19.57 -13.66
CA SER A 217 -22.39 -18.14 -13.95
C SER A 217 -21.74 -17.26 -12.88
N LEU A 218 -21.31 -16.05 -13.25
CA LEU A 218 -20.58 -15.15 -12.36
C LEU A 218 -21.38 -14.75 -11.11
N HIS A 219 -22.70 -14.54 -11.24
CA HIS A 219 -23.56 -14.26 -10.10
C HIS A 219 -23.66 -15.44 -9.14
N ARG A 220 -23.69 -16.67 -9.66
CA ARG A 220 -23.66 -17.88 -8.82
C ARG A 220 -22.29 -18.07 -8.17
N ALA A 221 -21.21 -17.64 -8.81
CA ALA A 221 -19.87 -17.69 -8.23
C ALA A 221 -19.75 -16.85 -6.95
N LEU A 222 -20.46 -15.71 -6.86
CA LEU A 222 -20.52 -14.92 -5.62
C LEU A 222 -21.13 -15.72 -4.46
N LEU A 223 -22.14 -16.55 -4.73
CA LEU A 223 -22.82 -17.36 -3.71
C LEU A 223 -22.12 -18.70 -3.44
N ALA A 224 -21.46 -19.26 -4.45
CA ALA A 224 -20.81 -20.56 -4.41
C ALA A 224 -19.33 -20.50 -3.96
N ALA A 225 -18.72 -19.33 -3.96
CA ALA A 225 -17.37 -19.16 -3.43
C ALA A 225 -17.35 -19.45 -1.91
N PRO A 226 -16.24 -19.98 -1.37
CA PRO A 226 -16.09 -20.19 0.06
C PRO A 226 -16.40 -18.91 0.84
N TRP A 227 -17.13 -19.04 1.95
CA TRP A 227 -17.58 -17.87 2.74
C TRP A 227 -16.41 -17.00 3.22
N GLN A 228 -15.23 -17.60 3.42
CA GLN A 228 -13.99 -16.90 3.80
C GLN A 228 -13.51 -15.96 2.68
N CYS A 229 -13.58 -16.42 1.42
CA CYS A 229 -13.24 -15.60 0.26
C CYS A 229 -14.23 -14.44 0.11
N ASN A 230 -15.52 -14.72 0.31
CA ASN A 230 -16.57 -13.70 0.28
C ASN A 230 -16.42 -12.66 1.41
N LEU A 231 -16.10 -13.10 2.62
CA LEU A 231 -15.85 -12.21 3.75
C LEU A 231 -14.60 -11.34 3.49
N GLY A 232 -13.51 -11.95 3.01
CA GLY A 232 -12.31 -11.23 2.62
C GLY A 232 -12.58 -10.18 1.54
N ALA A 233 -13.33 -10.54 0.50
CA ALA A 233 -13.73 -9.62 -0.55
C ALA A 233 -14.64 -8.50 -0.03
N ALA A 234 -15.62 -8.81 0.80
CA ALA A 234 -16.54 -7.83 1.40
C ALA A 234 -15.82 -6.82 2.30
N LEU A 235 -14.72 -7.21 2.97
CA LEU A 235 -13.97 -6.33 3.84
C LEU A 235 -12.87 -5.54 3.08
N LEU A 236 -12.15 -6.19 2.17
CA LEU A 236 -11.02 -5.58 1.48
C LEU A 236 -11.44 -4.75 0.27
N TRP A 237 -12.39 -5.21 -0.54
CA TRP A 237 -12.72 -4.56 -1.80
C TRP A 237 -13.31 -3.15 -1.63
N PRO A 238 -14.24 -2.88 -0.69
CA PRO A 238 -14.73 -1.53 -0.44
C PRO A 238 -13.63 -0.56 -0.04
N LEU A 239 -12.63 -1.02 0.72
CA LEU A 239 -11.49 -0.21 1.11
C LEU A 239 -10.65 0.19 -0.12
N GLN A 240 -10.42 -0.76 -1.05
CA GLN A 240 -9.74 -0.47 -2.31
C GLN A 240 -10.54 0.51 -3.17
N LEU A 241 -11.86 0.34 -3.30
CA LEU A 241 -12.74 1.26 -4.04
C LEU A 241 -12.70 2.66 -3.43
N TYR A 242 -12.75 2.77 -2.11
CA TYR A 242 -12.66 4.05 -1.41
C TYR A 242 -11.33 4.77 -1.72
N TRP A 243 -10.20 4.07 -1.62
CA TRP A 243 -8.89 4.65 -1.94
C TRP A 243 -8.77 5.02 -3.41
N PHE A 244 -9.29 4.21 -4.32
CA PHE A 244 -9.32 4.53 -5.74
C PHE A 244 -10.13 5.82 -6.00
N CYS A 245 -11.30 5.97 -5.39
CA CYS A 245 -12.09 7.19 -5.46
C CYS A 245 -11.31 8.41 -4.94
N LEU A 246 -10.54 8.28 -3.86
CA LEU A 246 -9.67 9.35 -3.36
C LEU A 246 -8.56 9.70 -4.35
N ILE A 247 -7.93 8.71 -4.98
CA ILE A 247 -6.89 8.90 -5.99
C ILE A 247 -7.48 9.62 -7.21
N CYS A 248 -8.63 9.17 -7.72
CA CYS A 248 -9.34 9.82 -8.82
C CYS A 248 -9.70 11.28 -8.49
N ARG A 249 -10.24 11.53 -7.29
CA ARG A 249 -10.51 12.91 -6.81
C ARG A 249 -9.24 13.75 -6.67
N GLY A 250 -8.11 13.13 -6.32
CA GLY A 250 -6.80 13.78 -6.30
C GLY A 250 -6.36 14.17 -7.70
N ALA A 251 -6.42 13.24 -8.66
CA ALA A 251 -6.05 13.47 -10.06
C ALA A 251 -6.94 14.54 -10.72
N LEU A 252 -8.27 14.47 -10.53
CA LEU A 252 -9.20 15.47 -11.06
C LEU A 252 -8.93 16.88 -10.52
N ARG A 253 -8.52 17.01 -9.25
CA ARG A 253 -8.12 18.31 -8.68
C ARG A 253 -6.86 18.88 -9.31
N GLN A 254 -5.93 18.03 -9.75
CA GLN A 254 -4.72 18.47 -10.44
C GLN A 254 -4.98 18.87 -11.91
N LEU A 255 -6.05 18.34 -12.52
CA LEU A 255 -6.47 18.66 -13.88
C LEU A 255 -7.34 19.92 -13.97
N ARG A 256 -7.99 20.34 -12.88
CA ARG A 256 -8.76 21.59 -12.86
C ARG A 256 -7.81 22.78 -13.06
N PRO A 257 -8.05 23.65 -14.07
CA PRO A 257 -7.31 24.90 -14.20
C PRO A 257 -7.41 25.68 -12.89
N ARG A 258 -6.29 26.21 -12.39
CA ARG A 258 -6.36 27.27 -11.38
C ARG A 258 -7.08 28.44 -12.07
N PRO A 259 -8.14 29.04 -11.48
CA PRO A 259 -8.67 30.28 -12.00
C PRO A 259 -7.52 31.28 -12.07
N ASN A 260 -7.33 31.90 -13.24
CA ASN A 260 -6.29 32.88 -13.46
C ASN A 260 -6.46 34.00 -12.44
N ALA A 261 -5.43 34.24 -11.63
CA ALA A 261 -5.41 35.40 -10.72
C ALA A 261 -5.42 36.73 -11.49
N ASP A 262 -5.29 36.70 -12.82
CA ASP A 262 -5.23 37.88 -13.70
C ASP A 262 -6.63 38.42 -14.08
N GLU A 263 -7.73 37.67 -13.91
CA GLU A 263 -9.09 38.20 -14.12
C GLU A 263 -9.60 39.03 -12.93
N ALA A 264 -9.02 38.88 -11.74
CA ALA A 264 -9.40 39.68 -10.57
C ALA A 264 -8.82 41.11 -10.60
N SER A 265 -7.78 41.36 -11.40
CA SER A 265 -7.21 42.71 -11.59
C SER A 265 -7.87 43.51 -12.72
N ALA A 266 -8.51 42.85 -13.68
CA ALA A 266 -9.16 43.52 -14.81
C ALA A 266 -10.52 44.14 -14.42
N ASP A 267 -11.24 43.57 -13.44
CA ASP A 267 -12.55 44.07 -13.01
C ASP A 267 -12.46 45.27 -12.04
N GLN A 268 -11.26 45.57 -11.49
CA GLN A 268 -11.03 46.76 -10.65
C GLN A 268 -10.54 47.98 -11.44
N THR A 269 -10.10 47.82 -12.70
CA THR A 269 -9.64 48.95 -13.54
C THR A 269 -10.71 49.48 -14.50
N GLY A 270 -11.86 48.80 -14.64
CA GLY A 270 -13.00 49.22 -15.48
C GLY A 270 -14.08 50.06 -14.77
N ARG A 271 -13.92 50.36 -13.47
CA ARG A 271 -14.78 51.29 -12.72
C ARG A 271 -13.96 52.46 -12.18
N ARG A 272 -13.53 53.35 -13.07
CA ARG A 272 -13.23 54.75 -12.75
C ARG A 272 -13.80 55.63 -13.85
#